data_AF-A0A9Q1FKB9-F1
#
_entry.id   AF-A0A9Q1FKB9-F1
#
_cell.length_a   1.000
_cell.length_b   1.000
_cell.length_c   1.000
_cell.angle_alpha   90.00
_cell.angle_beta   90.00
_cell.angle_gamma   90.00
#
_symmetry.space_group_name_H-M   'P 1'
#
loop_
_entity.id
_entity.type
_entity.pdbx_description
1 polymer ?
#
loop_
_entity_poly.entity_id
_entity_poly.type
_entity_poly.pdbx_seq_one_letter_code
_entity_poly.pdbx_strand_id
1 'polypeptide(L)'
;MSMVLLTSGLLCLLVGQVLSICSPVDYTLYVEKPECDFCVAINTTICMGFCFSSDPNIIWPAVKQVQRGCTYQAVEYRTAKLPGCPRHVDPLFSYPVAIHCICSTCNSARDECTQRASISGDRCAKPLYRIHAYPGQSNYIQSL
;
A
#
# COMPACT_ATOMS: atom_id res chain seq x y z
N MET A 1 33.26 28.59 -10.55
CA MET A 1 31.81 28.43 -10.88
C MET A 1 31.40 26.97 -11.10
N SER A 2 32.13 26.13 -11.85
CA SER A 2 31.72 24.72 -12.08
C SER A 2 31.63 23.83 -10.83
N MET A 3 32.50 24.03 -9.83
CA MET A 3 32.51 23.21 -8.61
C MET A 3 31.28 23.47 -7.71
N VAL A 4 30.73 24.69 -7.74
CA VAL A 4 29.50 25.05 -7.01
C VAL A 4 28.27 24.43 -7.67
N LEU A 5 28.24 24.39 -9.00
CA LEU A 5 27.16 23.74 -9.76
C LEU A 5 27.17 22.22 -9.58
N LEU A 6 28.36 21.61 -9.58
CA LEU A 6 28.54 20.18 -9.34
C LEU A 6 28.13 19.79 -7.91
N THR A 7 28.55 20.56 -6.91
CA THR A 7 28.18 20.32 -5.51
C THR A 7 26.67 20.52 -5.28
N SER A 8 26.07 21.58 -5.85
CA SER A 8 24.62 21.78 -5.83
C SER A 8 23.86 20.65 -6.51
N GLY A 9 24.33 20.18 -7.68
CA GLY A 9 23.71 19.06 -8.40
C GLY A 9 23.78 17.76 -7.61
N LEU A 10 24.92 17.46 -7.01
CA LEU A 10 25.08 16.30 -6.13
C LEU A 10 24.16 16.39 -4.91
N LEU A 11 24.06 17.56 -4.28
CA LEU A 11 23.20 17.78 -3.12
C LEU A 11 21.72 17.57 -3.46
N CYS A 12 21.25 18.12 -4.60
CA CYS A 12 19.87 17.92 -5.06
C CYS A 12 19.56 16.45 -5.36
N LEU A 13 20.49 15.72 -5.97
CA LEU A 13 20.34 14.28 -6.22
C LEU A 13 20.28 13.48 -4.91
N LEU A 14 21.13 13.82 -3.94
CA LEU A 14 21.14 13.17 -2.63
C LEU A 14 19.86 13.46 -1.83
N VAL A 15 19.37 14.70 -1.81
CA VAL A 15 18.13 15.07 -1.11
C VAL A 15 16.89 14.47 -1.79
N GLY A 16 16.88 14.37 -3.12
CA GLY A 16 15.81 13.71 -3.87
C GLY A 16 15.63 12.23 -3.53
N GLN A 17 16.67 11.57 -3.01
CA GLN A 17 16.61 10.16 -2.58
C GLN A 17 16.05 9.98 -1.16
N VAL A 18 15.93 11.05 -0.37
CA VAL A 18 15.54 10.98 1.06
C VAL A 18 14.03 11.04 1.25
N LEU A 19 13.28 11.54 0.26
CA LEU A 19 11.82 11.62 0.30
C LEU A 19 11.24 10.61 -0.68
N SER A 20 10.78 9.47 -0.19
CA SER A 20 9.95 8.55 -0.98
C SER A 20 8.62 9.24 -1.30
N ILE A 21 8.49 9.78 -2.50
CA ILE A 21 7.23 10.34 -3.01
C ILE A 21 6.21 9.18 -3.11
N CYS A 22 4.92 9.46 -2.86
CA CYS A 22 3.85 8.46 -2.95
C CYS A 22 3.91 7.64 -4.24
N SER A 23 4.21 6.34 -4.12
CA SER A 23 4.33 5.40 -5.24
C SER A 23 3.99 3.96 -4.82
N PRO A 24 3.76 3.05 -5.78
CA PRO A 24 3.70 1.63 -5.48
C PRO A 24 5.04 1.14 -4.91
N VAL A 25 4.99 0.33 -3.86
CA VAL A 25 6.15 -0.32 -3.24
C VAL A 25 5.88 -1.80 -2.99
N ASP A 26 6.91 -2.63 -3.06
CA ASP A 26 6.80 -4.06 -2.74
C ASP A 26 6.48 -4.27 -1.25
N TYR A 27 5.54 -5.16 -0.98
CA TYR A 27 5.08 -5.49 0.37
C TYR A 27 4.70 -6.96 0.47
N THR A 28 4.90 -7.54 1.65
CA THR A 28 4.51 -8.93 1.94
C THR A 28 3.25 -8.92 2.78
N LEU A 29 2.13 -9.30 2.17
CA LEU A 29 0.85 -9.46 2.84
C LEU A 29 0.80 -10.83 3.54
N TYR A 30 0.43 -10.85 4.81
CA TYR A 30 0.17 -12.09 5.53
C TYR A 30 -1.34 -12.31 5.64
N VAL A 31 -1.80 -13.47 5.18
CA VAL A 31 -3.22 -13.81 5.08
C VAL A 31 -3.49 -15.06 5.91
N GLU A 32 -4.41 -14.94 6.87
CA GLU A 32 -4.87 -16.04 7.69
C GLU A 32 -6.39 -16.13 7.64
N LYS A 33 -6.91 -17.30 7.29
CA LYS A 33 -8.35 -17.58 7.31
C LYS A 33 -8.67 -18.51 8.50
N PRO A 34 -9.68 -18.20 9.34
CA PRO A 34 -9.95 -18.98 10.54
C PRO A 34 -10.15 -20.48 10.30
N GLU A 35 -10.78 -20.84 9.19
CA GLU A 35 -11.13 -22.23 8.87
C GLU A 35 -10.00 -23.02 8.19
N CYS A 36 -8.90 -22.38 7.78
CA CYS A 36 -7.77 -23.06 7.11
C CYS A 36 -6.57 -23.22 8.06
N ASP A 37 -5.77 -24.26 7.90
CA ASP A 37 -4.72 -24.61 8.89
C ASP A 37 -3.46 -23.72 8.85
N PHE A 38 -3.27 -22.93 7.79
CA PHE A 38 -2.03 -22.20 7.54
C PHE A 38 -2.27 -20.70 7.33
N CYS A 39 -1.23 -19.93 7.63
CA CYS A 39 -1.09 -18.55 7.18
C CYS A 39 -0.24 -18.51 5.90
N VAL A 40 -0.55 -17.59 5.00
CA VAL A 40 0.15 -17.42 3.73
C VAL A 40 0.82 -16.05 3.65
N ALA A 41 2.10 -16.03 3.27
CA ALA A 41 2.81 -14.80 2.89
C ALA A 41 2.75 -14.61 1.37
N ILE A 42 2.21 -13.47 0.92
CA ILE A 42 1.99 -13.12 -0.49
C ILE A 42 2.75 -11.84 -0.80
N ASN A 43 3.61 -11.88 -1.83
CA ASN A 43 4.24 -10.66 -2.35
C ASN A 43 3.22 -9.89 -3.20
N THR A 44 3.01 -8.62 -2.87
CA THR A 44 2.15 -7.68 -3.60
C THR A 44 2.78 -6.29 -3.61
N THR A 45 2.12 -5.33 -4.26
CA THR A 45 2.48 -3.91 -4.19
C THR A 45 1.40 -3.13 -3.44
N ILE A 46 1.81 -2.16 -2.62
CA ILE A 46 0.92 -1.24 -1.90
C ILE A 46 1.31 0.21 -2.19
N CYS A 47 0.44 1.17 -1.87
CA CYS A 47 0.79 2.58 -1.95
C CYS A 47 1.46 3.06 -0.67
N MET A 48 2.69 3.57 -0.77
CA MET A 48 3.44 4.12 0.35
C MET A 48 4.26 5.34 -0.10
N GLY A 49 4.50 6.25 0.83
CA GLY A 49 5.34 7.43 0.61
C GLY A 49 4.73 8.67 1.25
N PHE A 50 5.37 9.81 0.99
CA PHE A 50 5.01 11.09 1.56
C PHE A 50 4.16 11.91 0.59
N CYS A 51 3.20 12.63 1.17
CA CYS A 51 2.36 13.60 0.48
C CYS A 51 2.51 14.97 1.13
N PHE A 52 2.45 16.03 0.32
CA PHE A 52 2.46 17.38 0.82
C PHE A 52 1.20 17.66 1.64
N SER A 53 1.39 18.18 2.86
CA SER A 53 0.34 18.67 3.73
C SER A 53 0.66 20.10 4.16
N SER A 54 -0.38 20.90 4.40
CA SER A 54 -0.24 22.29 4.80
C SER A 54 -1.32 22.65 5.81
N ASP A 55 -0.86 23.19 6.94
CA ASP A 55 -1.71 23.75 7.98
C ASP A 55 -1.52 25.27 8.03
N PRO A 56 -2.51 26.06 7.60
CA PRO A 56 -2.40 27.51 7.58
C PRO A 56 -2.47 28.07 9.00
N ASN A 57 -1.48 28.88 9.38
CA ASN A 57 -1.41 29.53 10.71
C ASN A 57 -2.35 30.74 10.86
N ILE A 58 -3.41 30.82 10.04
CA ILE A 58 -4.39 31.91 10.02
C ILE A 58 -5.77 31.32 10.22
N ILE A 59 -6.46 31.79 11.26
CA ILE A 59 -7.85 31.42 11.54
C ILE A 59 -8.75 32.33 10.69
N TRP A 60 -8.98 31.96 9.43
CA TRP A 60 -9.93 32.65 8.55
C TRP A 60 -10.92 31.63 7.95
N PRO A 61 -12.24 31.92 7.93
CA PRO A 61 -13.26 30.92 7.54
C PRO A 61 -13.09 30.29 6.15
N ALA A 62 -12.36 30.94 5.23
CA ALA A 62 -12.16 30.47 3.86
C ALA A 62 -10.84 29.76 3.60
N VAL A 63 -9.91 29.69 4.56
CA VAL A 63 -8.64 28.98 4.35
C VAL A 63 -8.82 27.51 4.73
N LYS A 64 -8.77 26.63 3.74
CA LYS A 64 -8.91 25.18 3.96
C LYS A 64 -7.55 24.55 4.27
N GLN A 65 -7.51 23.78 5.34
CA GLN A 65 -6.38 22.90 5.64
C GLN A 65 -6.22 21.86 4.52
N VAL A 66 -4.98 21.56 4.13
CA VAL A 66 -4.68 20.53 3.14
C VAL A 66 -4.02 19.36 3.84
N GLN A 67 -4.82 18.31 4.07
CA GLN A 67 -4.34 17.02 4.55
C GLN A 67 -4.54 15.99 3.44
N ARG A 68 -3.44 15.39 2.97
CA ARG A 68 -3.45 14.37 1.93
C ARG A 68 -2.66 13.16 2.40
N GLY A 69 -3.21 11.98 2.17
CA GLY A 69 -2.51 10.70 2.36
C GLY A 69 -2.10 10.11 1.01
N CYS A 70 -1.14 9.19 1.03
CA CYS A 70 -0.84 8.36 -0.12
C CYS A 70 -1.89 7.24 -0.18
N THR A 71 -2.70 7.20 -1.23
CA THR A 71 -3.76 6.20 -1.41
C THR A 71 -3.74 5.61 -2.81
N TYR A 72 -4.55 4.56 -3.02
CA TYR A 72 -4.71 3.86 -4.27
C TYR A 72 -5.47 4.71 -5.29
N GLN A 73 -4.91 4.84 -6.49
CA GLN A 73 -5.61 5.41 -7.65
C GLN A 73 -6.15 4.30 -8.57
N ALA A 74 -5.37 3.22 -8.73
CA ALA A 74 -5.76 2.06 -9.51
C ALA A 74 -5.19 0.79 -8.88
N VAL A 75 -6.06 -0.22 -8.75
CA VAL A 75 -5.71 -1.53 -8.20
C VAL A 75 -6.13 -2.65 -9.14
N GLU A 76 -5.32 -3.70 -9.16
CA GLU A 76 -5.65 -4.98 -9.80
C GLU A 76 -5.86 -6.01 -8.70
N TYR A 77 -6.99 -6.73 -8.74
CA TYR A 77 -7.26 -7.79 -7.77
C TYR A 77 -6.78 -9.14 -8.29
N ARG A 78 -5.87 -9.77 -7.54
CA ARG A 78 -5.38 -11.13 -7.78
C ARG A 78 -5.94 -12.09 -6.75
N THR A 79 -5.95 -13.38 -7.07
CA THR A 79 -6.48 -14.41 -6.18
C THR A 79 -5.41 -15.47 -5.86
N ALA A 80 -5.26 -15.79 -4.58
CA ALA A 80 -4.42 -16.88 -4.10
C ALA A 80 -5.28 -18.00 -3.50
N LYS A 81 -4.81 -19.24 -3.56
CA LYS A 81 -5.45 -20.39 -2.93
C LYS A 81 -4.76 -20.71 -1.60
N LEU A 82 -5.49 -20.60 -0.50
CA LEU A 82 -5.03 -20.94 0.84
C LEU A 82 -4.95 -22.47 1.03
N PRO A 83 -3.87 -23.00 1.62
CA PRO A 83 -3.72 -24.43 1.87
C PRO A 83 -4.38 -24.82 3.20
N GLY A 84 -4.65 -26.13 3.37
CA GLY A 84 -5.22 -26.67 4.62
C GLY A 84 -6.65 -26.24 4.91
N CYS A 85 -7.43 -25.86 3.89
CA CYS A 85 -8.85 -25.56 4.06
C CYS A 85 -9.71 -26.84 3.94
N PRO A 86 -10.76 -27.00 4.77
CA PRO A 86 -11.75 -28.07 4.65
C PRO A 86 -12.49 -28.05 3.31
N ARG A 87 -13.06 -29.20 2.90
CA ARG A 87 -13.74 -29.36 1.59
C ARG A 87 -14.93 -28.43 1.36
N HIS A 88 -15.58 -27.96 2.42
CA HIS A 88 -16.75 -27.08 2.37
C HIS A 88 -16.40 -25.59 2.46
N VAL A 89 -15.12 -25.25 2.62
CA VAL A 89 -14.63 -23.87 2.75
C VAL A 89 -14.00 -23.46 1.43
N ASP A 90 -14.38 -22.29 0.91
CA ASP A 90 -13.69 -21.70 -0.24
C ASP A 90 -12.24 -21.33 0.14
N PRO A 91 -11.22 -21.96 -0.48
CA PRO A 91 -9.83 -21.65 -0.20
C PRO A 91 -9.35 -20.39 -0.91
N LEU A 92 -10.14 -19.76 -1.78
CA LEU A 92 -9.71 -18.60 -2.55
C LEU A 92 -9.72 -17.32 -1.70
N PHE A 93 -8.68 -16.50 -1.88
CA PHE A 93 -8.54 -15.20 -1.26
C PHE A 93 -8.11 -14.17 -2.29
N SER A 94 -8.89 -13.10 -2.45
CA SER A 94 -8.60 -12.00 -3.36
C SER A 94 -7.90 -10.85 -2.64
N TYR A 95 -6.79 -10.36 -3.20
CA TYR A 95 -5.97 -9.30 -2.63
C TYR A 95 -5.63 -8.23 -3.68
N PRO A 96 -5.48 -6.95 -3.25
CA PRO A 96 -5.15 -5.87 -4.16
C PRO A 96 -3.65 -5.82 -4.48
N VAL A 97 -3.35 -5.42 -5.70
CA VAL A 97 -2.02 -5.07 -6.22
C VAL A 97 -2.08 -3.60 -6.65
N ALA A 98 -1.27 -2.74 -6.03
CA ALA A 98 -1.18 -1.33 -6.40
C ALA A 98 -0.57 -1.17 -7.80
N ILE A 99 -1.35 -0.61 -8.72
CA ILE A 99 -0.87 -0.24 -10.06
C ILE A 99 -0.43 1.22 -10.06
N HIS A 100 -1.29 2.09 -9.52
CA HIS A 100 -1.02 3.53 -9.40
C HIS A 100 -1.44 4.07 -8.03
N CYS A 101 -0.67 5.04 -7.55
CA CYS A 101 -0.87 5.71 -6.27
C CYS A 101 -1.00 7.22 -6.46
N ILE A 102 -1.76 7.86 -5.59
CA ILE A 102 -2.04 9.30 -5.66
C ILE A 102 -2.05 9.92 -4.26
N CYS A 103 -1.62 11.18 -4.18
CA CYS A 103 -1.82 12.01 -2.99
C CYS A 103 -3.20 12.68 -3.03
N SER A 104 -4.14 12.15 -2.27
CA SER A 104 -5.50 12.69 -2.18
C SER A 104 -6.02 12.65 -0.74
N THR A 105 -7.21 13.20 -0.52
CA THR A 105 -7.93 13.04 0.75
C THR A 105 -8.35 11.59 0.91
N CYS A 106 -8.14 11.01 2.10
CA CYS A 106 -8.57 9.64 2.39
C CYS A 106 -10.07 9.48 2.21
N ASN A 107 -10.50 8.43 1.50
CA ASN A 107 -11.91 8.19 1.23
C ASN A 107 -12.54 7.32 2.32
N SER A 108 -13.11 7.96 3.35
CA SER A 108 -13.75 7.26 4.48
C SER A 108 -14.89 6.29 4.11
N ALA A 109 -15.43 6.35 2.90
CA ALA A 109 -16.45 5.39 2.44
C ALA A 109 -15.85 4.03 2.03
N ARG A 110 -14.55 3.95 1.78
CA ARG A 110 -13.85 2.76 1.30
C ARG A 110 -12.60 2.41 2.11
N ASP A 111 -11.93 3.42 2.65
CA ASP A 111 -10.64 3.31 3.33
C ASP A 111 -10.78 3.56 4.84
N GLU A 112 -9.99 2.85 5.63
CA GLU A 112 -9.86 3.11 7.06
C GLU A 112 -8.88 4.28 7.28
N CYS A 113 -9.41 5.49 7.45
CA CYS A 113 -8.60 6.70 7.61
C CYS A 113 -8.02 6.83 9.03
N THR A 114 -6.89 6.17 9.28
CA THR A 114 -6.20 6.17 10.58
C THR A 114 -4.79 6.74 10.47
N GLN A 115 -4.24 7.21 11.60
CA GLN A 115 -2.87 7.76 11.64
C GLN A 115 -1.81 6.66 11.43
N ARG A 116 -2.10 5.44 11.86
CA ARG A 116 -1.24 4.27 11.69
C ARG A 116 -2.11 3.10 11.28
N ALA A 117 -1.68 2.41 10.23
CA ALA A 117 -2.30 1.16 9.83
C ALA A 117 -2.27 0.18 11.01
N SER A 118 -3.36 -0.55 11.17
CA SER A 118 -3.49 -1.65 12.10
C SER A 118 -2.46 -2.73 11.74
N ILE A 119 -1.38 -2.87 12.53
CA ILE A 119 -0.31 -3.87 12.34
C ILE A 119 -0.83 -5.31 12.58
N SER A 120 -2.13 -5.50 12.80
CA SER A 120 -2.74 -6.82 12.98
C SER A 120 -2.52 -7.76 11.78
N GLY A 121 -2.19 -7.22 10.60
CA GLY A 121 -1.88 -7.99 9.39
C GLY A 121 -0.43 -8.47 9.24
N ASP A 122 0.51 -8.10 10.12
CA ASP A 122 1.92 -8.52 10.01
C ASP A 122 2.24 -9.75 10.87
N ARG A 123 1.28 -10.26 11.65
CA ARG A 123 1.48 -11.36 12.60
C ARG A 123 0.46 -12.46 12.35
N CYS A 124 0.93 -13.62 11.92
CA CYS A 124 0.12 -14.82 11.86
C CYS A 124 0.17 -15.59 13.17
N ALA A 125 -0.98 -16.14 13.56
CA ALA A 125 -1.10 -17.08 14.67
C ALA A 125 -0.81 -18.52 14.21
N LYS A 126 -1.08 -18.83 12.93
CA LYS A 126 -0.89 -20.15 12.33
C LYS A 126 0.50 -20.32 11.69
N PRO A 127 0.96 -21.57 11.46
CA PRO A 127 2.22 -21.83 10.77
C PRO A 127 2.27 -21.16 9.39
N LEU A 128 3.42 -20.56 9.08
CA LEU A 128 3.63 -19.85 7.83
C LEU A 128 3.87 -20.83 6.66
N TYR A 129 3.07 -20.68 5.61
CA TYR A 129 3.25 -21.36 4.34
C TYR A 129 3.56 -20.33 3.25
N ARG A 130 4.76 -20.40 2.66
CA ARG A 130 5.17 -19.47 1.60
C ARG A 130 4.67 -20.01 0.26
N ILE A 131 3.73 -19.31 -0.36
CA ILE A 131 3.22 -19.66 -1.69
C ILE A 131 3.95 -18.84 -2.74
N HIS A 132 4.40 -19.49 -3.82
CA HIS A 132 4.74 -18.78 -5.04
C HIS A 132 3.43 -18.49 -5.78
N ALA A 133 3.06 -17.21 -5.88
CA ALA A 133 1.87 -16.78 -6.59
C ALA A 133 1.89 -17.40 -8.00
N TYR A 134 0.87 -18.20 -8.32
CA TYR A 134 0.73 -18.79 -9.64
C TYR A 134 0.45 -17.65 -10.64
N PRO A 135 1.27 -17.45 -11.69
CA PRO A 135 1.06 -16.40 -12.66
C PRO A 135 -0.08 -16.81 -13.60
N GLY A 136 -1.31 -16.47 -13.23
CA GLY A 136 -2.44 -16.58 -14.14
C GLY A 136 -3.77 -16.90 -13.47
N GLN A 137 -4.35 -15.94 -12.73
CA GLN A 137 -5.80 -15.70 -12.80
C GLN A 137 -6.24 -14.40 -12.09
N SER A 138 -6.90 -13.53 -12.87
CA SER A 138 -7.90 -12.50 -12.52
C SER A 138 -7.51 -11.07 -12.95
N ASN A 139 -8.11 -10.64 -14.08
CA ASN A 139 -7.92 -9.33 -14.72
C ASN A 139 -9.04 -8.34 -14.34
N TYR A 140 -9.35 -8.18 -13.04
CA TYR A 140 -10.25 -7.09 -12.62
C TYR A 140 -9.41 -5.89 -12.21
N ILE A 141 -9.28 -4.93 -13.13
CA ILE A 141 -8.69 -3.63 -12.87
C ILE A 141 -9.82 -2.71 -12.41
N GLN A 142 -9.73 -2.23 -11.18
CA GLN A 142 -10.61 -1.21 -10.66
C GLN A 142 -9.86 0.11 -10.59
N SER A 143 -10.25 1.07 -11.43
CA SER A 143 -9.88 2.48 -11.28
C SER A 143 -10.78 3.11 -10.23
N LEU A 144 -10.17 3.76 -9.23
CA LEU A 144 -10.85 4.31 -8.06
C LEU A 144 -11.06 5.82 -8.17
#